data_AF-A0A0C3N9W1-F1
#
_entry.id   AF-A0A0C3N9W1-F1
#
_cell.length_a   1.000
_cell.length_b   1.000
_cell.length_c   1.000
_cell.angle_alpha   90.00
_cell.angle_beta   90.00
_cell.angle_gamma   90.00
#
_symmetry.space_group_name_H-M   'P 1'
#
loop_
_entity.id
_entity.type
_entity.pdbx_description
1 polymer ?
#
loop_
_entity_poly.entity_id
_entity_poly.type
_entity_poly.pdbx_seq_one_letter_code
_entity_poly.pdbx_strand_id
1 'polypeptide(L)'
;MNVDGEGDLERKANDLVRLALFTENKHMPLRRDEISKKVMGSKSRRFGEVLARAQQILSNTFGMQLVELQTRPAEEEKDKKEDKAQEKNKDKNAPGIKKKAPTGTKSYILRSVLDPQLIKLATVPDDDLLRLEKGEFDADPELNAEDEYPVPEPTGAIIAWERGDQLQSIGLLYVVLSFILVHGRSISDNDLRTLLRRLRLTANTQVPRDARASLQHYTLDQFLSTAIRQGYLDRQRIGEAKGAQKKRGRASATQGGNNDDAVILEWRWGPRAMAEVGEQDIARFVADFMVERTRGDVDSEDDEGGNAHEDPETKKMRDGMLKGIGKAAGGNLAELL
;
A
#
# COMPACT_ATOMS: atom_id res chain seq x y z
N MET A 1 -20.97 12.94 39.19
CA MET A 1 -19.62 13.49 39.00
C MET A 1 -18.73 12.40 38.40
N ASN A 2 -18.42 12.48 37.10
CA ASN A 2 -17.52 11.58 36.36
C ASN A 2 -16.64 12.37 35.37
N VAL A 3 -16.44 13.66 35.64
CA VAL A 3 -15.85 14.62 34.68
C VAL A 3 -14.35 14.38 34.46
N ASP A 4 -13.64 13.93 35.50
CA ASP A 4 -12.18 13.68 35.42
C ASP A 4 -11.83 12.46 34.56
N GLY A 5 -12.71 11.46 34.53
CA GLY A 5 -12.50 10.22 33.76
C GLY A 5 -12.74 10.39 32.26
N GLU A 6 -13.63 11.33 31.91
CA GLU A 6 -14.00 11.68 30.54
C GLU A 6 -12.97 12.65 29.92
N GLY A 7 -12.50 13.65 30.68
CA GLY A 7 -11.43 14.54 30.24
C GLY A 7 -10.09 13.82 29.96
N ASP A 8 -9.70 12.84 30.80
CA ASP A 8 -8.50 12.01 30.56
C ASP A 8 -8.66 11.09 29.34
N LEU A 9 -9.88 10.61 29.06
CA LEU A 9 -10.18 9.80 27.89
C LEU A 9 -10.05 10.64 26.60
N GLU A 10 -10.67 11.83 26.58
CA GLU A 10 -10.65 12.73 25.43
C GLU A 10 -9.24 13.20 25.09
N ARG A 11 -8.45 13.57 26.10
CA ARG A 11 -7.06 13.97 25.90
C ARG A 11 -6.23 12.86 25.26
N LYS A 12 -6.37 11.62 25.76
CA LYS A 12 -5.65 10.45 25.22
C LYS A 12 -6.12 10.07 23.82
N ALA A 13 -7.42 10.19 23.55
CA ALA A 13 -7.94 9.97 22.21
C ALA A 13 -7.30 10.96 21.23
N ASN A 14 -7.27 12.25 21.57
CA ASN A 14 -6.61 13.28 20.76
C ASN A 14 -5.11 13.03 20.57
N ASP A 15 -4.40 12.58 21.61
CA ASP A 15 -2.98 12.24 21.51
C ASP A 15 -2.75 11.01 20.61
N LEU A 16 -3.66 10.02 20.64
CA LEU A 16 -3.65 8.89 19.70
C LEU A 16 -3.90 9.35 18.27
N VAL A 17 -4.88 10.23 18.03
CA VAL A 17 -5.16 10.79 16.70
C VAL A 17 -3.94 11.51 16.14
N ARG A 18 -3.31 12.40 16.92
CA ARG A 18 -2.08 13.10 16.50
C ARG A 18 -0.95 12.13 16.17
N LEU A 19 -0.75 11.12 17.02
CA LEU A 19 0.26 10.09 16.78
C LEU A 19 -0.02 9.30 15.50
N ALA A 20 -1.29 8.99 15.23
CA ALA A 20 -1.74 8.29 14.05
C ALA A 20 -1.42 9.12 12.79
N LEU A 21 -1.88 10.37 12.72
CA LEU A 21 -1.64 11.26 11.58
C LEU A 21 -0.15 11.50 11.30
N PHE A 22 0.67 11.69 12.34
CA PHE A 22 2.12 11.89 12.16
C PHE A 22 2.84 10.64 11.66
N THR A 23 2.38 9.47 12.11
CA THR A 23 2.92 8.18 11.68
C THR A 23 2.53 7.88 10.22
N GLU A 24 1.32 8.27 9.81
CA GLU A 24 0.83 8.12 8.44
C GLU A 24 1.59 8.97 7.44
N ASN A 25 1.98 10.20 7.80
CA ASN A 25 2.82 11.04 6.94
C ASN A 25 4.18 10.41 6.55
N LYS A 26 4.60 9.35 7.25
CA LYS A 26 5.81 8.56 6.93
C LYS A 26 5.49 7.19 6.34
N HIS A 27 4.21 6.87 6.19
CA HIS A 27 3.67 5.56 5.84
C HIS A 27 4.25 4.43 6.70
N MET A 28 4.45 4.68 7.99
CA MET A 28 4.97 3.66 8.90
C MET A 28 3.81 2.93 9.61
N PRO A 29 3.88 1.60 9.79
CA PRO A 29 2.90 0.91 10.63
C PRO A 29 3.02 1.31 12.11
N LEU A 30 1.89 1.63 12.74
CA LEU A 30 1.81 2.05 14.13
C LEU A 30 1.59 0.85 15.07
N ARG A 31 2.62 0.45 15.81
CA ARG A 31 2.52 -0.71 16.73
C ARG A 31 1.79 -0.36 18.03
N ARG A 32 0.99 -1.31 18.53
CA ARG A 32 0.28 -1.24 19.82
C ARG A 32 1.19 -0.90 21.00
N ASP A 33 2.40 -1.43 21.01
CA ASP A 33 3.37 -1.17 22.07
C ASP A 33 3.86 0.28 22.04
N GLU A 34 3.98 0.88 20.85
CA GLU A 34 4.35 2.29 20.69
C GLU A 34 3.21 3.20 21.10
N ILE A 35 1.97 2.88 20.73
CA ILE A 35 0.78 3.59 21.22
C ILE A 35 0.73 3.55 22.75
N SER A 36 0.98 2.37 23.33
CA SER A 36 0.93 2.19 24.78
C SER A 36 1.99 3.04 25.48
N LYS A 37 3.22 3.09 24.94
CA LYS A 37 4.31 3.90 25.49
C LYS A 37 4.06 5.41 25.35
N LYS A 38 3.62 5.87 24.17
CA LYS A 38 3.50 7.30 23.86
C LYS A 38 2.21 7.95 24.35
N VAL A 39 1.11 7.19 24.43
CA VAL A 39 -0.23 7.73 24.73
C VAL A 39 -0.78 7.19 26.06
N MET A 40 -0.68 5.88 26.29
CA MET A 40 -1.36 5.25 27.43
C MET A 40 -0.57 5.32 28.74
N GLY A 41 0.77 5.39 28.67
CA GLY A 41 1.65 5.31 29.83
C GLY A 41 1.38 4.05 30.66
N SER A 42 1.14 4.21 31.97
CA SER A 42 0.82 3.12 32.89
C SER A 42 -0.62 2.57 32.75
N LYS A 43 -1.53 3.28 32.10
CA LYS A 43 -2.98 2.96 32.05
C LYS A 43 -3.38 2.11 30.82
N SER A 44 -2.58 1.10 30.45
CA SER A 44 -2.78 0.29 29.23
C SER A 44 -4.16 -0.41 29.13
N ARG A 45 -4.84 -0.66 30.25
CA ARG A 45 -6.14 -1.37 30.32
C ARG A 45 -7.31 -0.63 29.65
N ARG A 46 -7.26 0.70 29.52
CA ARG A 46 -8.34 1.51 28.91
C ARG A 46 -8.20 1.74 27.41
N PHE A 47 -7.29 1.03 26.73
CA PHE A 47 -7.05 1.30 25.32
C PHE A 47 -8.25 1.08 24.42
N GLY A 48 -9.10 0.08 24.69
CA GLY A 48 -10.29 -0.14 23.88
C GLY A 48 -11.19 1.09 23.83
N GLU A 49 -11.40 1.74 24.98
CA GLU A 49 -12.16 2.99 25.10
C GLU A 49 -11.46 4.16 24.37
N VAL A 50 -10.15 4.32 24.59
CA VAL A 50 -9.35 5.37 23.94
C VAL A 50 -9.36 5.20 22.41
N LEU A 51 -9.21 3.97 21.93
CA LEU A 51 -9.25 3.65 20.51
C LEU A 51 -10.62 3.94 19.93
N ALA A 52 -11.71 3.51 20.58
CA ALA A 52 -13.06 3.77 20.12
C ALA A 52 -13.34 5.28 20.00
N ARG A 53 -12.92 6.06 20.99
CA ARG A 53 -13.05 7.52 20.95
C ARG A 53 -12.18 8.16 19.86
N ALA A 54 -10.94 7.70 19.70
CA ALA A 54 -10.05 8.17 18.64
C ALA A 54 -10.59 7.85 17.24
N GLN A 55 -11.22 6.68 17.05
CA GLN A 55 -11.86 6.30 15.78
C GLN A 55 -13.00 7.25 15.40
N GLN A 56 -13.82 7.66 16.37
CA GLN A 56 -14.87 8.66 16.13
C GLN A 56 -14.30 10.00 15.67
N ILE A 57 -13.21 10.46 16.30
CA ILE A 57 -12.55 11.72 15.92
C ILE A 57 -11.93 11.60 14.53
N LEU A 58 -11.22 10.50 14.25
CA LEU A 58 -10.63 10.23 12.93
C LEU A 58 -11.70 10.22 11.83
N SER A 59 -12.82 9.52 12.05
CA SER A 59 -13.89 9.42 11.07
C SER A 59 -14.61 10.75 10.86
N ASN A 60 -15.02 11.43 11.94
CA ASN A 60 -15.88 12.62 11.84
C ASN A 60 -15.13 13.87 11.38
N THR A 61 -13.83 13.97 11.69
CA THR A 61 -13.04 15.18 11.42
C THR A 61 -12.13 15.02 10.22
N PHE A 62 -11.55 13.84 10.03
CA PHE A 62 -10.52 13.61 9.01
C PHE A 62 -10.99 12.68 7.88
N GLY A 63 -12.14 12.01 8.02
CA GLY A 63 -12.55 10.98 7.06
C GLY A 63 -11.56 9.81 7.00
N MET A 64 -10.95 9.47 8.15
CA MET A 64 -9.96 8.39 8.27
C MET A 64 -10.38 7.35 9.31
N GLN A 65 -9.80 6.16 9.23
CA GLN A 65 -9.96 5.10 10.21
C GLN A 65 -8.64 4.39 10.48
N LEU A 66 -8.41 4.02 11.74
CA LEU A 66 -7.29 3.19 12.15
C LEU A 66 -7.60 1.69 11.93
N VAL A 67 -6.92 1.02 11.01
CA VAL A 67 -7.15 -0.39 10.66
C VAL A 67 -5.99 -1.27 11.09
N GLU A 68 -6.28 -2.42 11.69
CA GLU A 68 -5.25 -3.38 12.09
C GLU A 68 -4.77 -4.21 10.90
N LEU A 69 -3.45 -4.25 10.69
CA LEU A 69 -2.82 -5.10 9.68
C LEU A 69 -2.95 -6.58 10.08
N GLN A 70 -3.30 -7.43 9.13
CA GLN A 70 -3.34 -8.87 9.33
C GLN A 70 -1.95 -9.48 9.14
N THR A 71 -1.58 -10.48 9.95
CA THR A 71 -0.39 -11.29 9.69
C THR A 71 -0.75 -12.31 8.61
N ARG A 72 -0.47 -11.96 7.35
CA ARG A 72 -0.71 -12.77 6.13
C ARG A 72 -2.17 -12.81 5.66
N PRO A 73 -2.41 -12.93 4.34
CA PRO A 73 -3.74 -13.24 3.84
C PRO A 73 -4.19 -14.55 4.48
N ALA A 74 -5.39 -14.53 5.06
CA ALA A 74 -5.99 -15.68 5.73
C ALA A 74 -6.10 -16.91 4.81
N GLU A 75 -5.97 -16.72 3.50
CA GLU A 75 -6.05 -17.76 2.46
C GLU A 75 -4.81 -18.66 2.45
N GLU A 76 -3.58 -18.12 2.51
CA GLU A 76 -2.37 -18.96 2.61
C GLU A 76 -2.30 -19.75 3.94
N GLU A 77 -2.94 -19.23 4.99
CA GLU A 77 -3.09 -19.96 6.25
C GLU A 77 -4.19 -21.02 6.18
N LYS A 78 -5.23 -20.85 5.35
CA LYS A 78 -6.27 -21.87 5.13
C LYS A 78 -5.68 -23.05 4.35
N ASP A 79 -4.95 -22.79 3.27
CA ASP A 79 -4.32 -23.85 2.47
C ASP A 79 -3.31 -24.65 3.31
N LYS A 80 -2.47 -23.98 4.10
CA LYS A 80 -1.55 -24.65 5.04
C LYS A 80 -2.24 -25.38 6.19
N LYS A 81 -3.49 -25.02 6.53
CA LYS A 81 -4.30 -25.71 7.55
C LYS A 81 -5.03 -26.91 6.95
N GLU A 82 -5.46 -26.84 5.69
CA GLU A 82 -6.07 -27.94 4.96
C GLU A 82 -5.04 -29.04 4.64
N ASP A 83 -3.84 -28.67 4.19
CA ASP A 83 -2.72 -29.61 4.00
C ASP A 83 -2.33 -30.31 5.31
N LYS A 84 -2.30 -29.57 6.44
CA LYS A 84 -2.00 -30.14 7.77
C LYS A 84 -3.16 -30.92 8.39
N ALA A 85 -4.39 -30.71 7.93
CA ALA A 85 -5.55 -31.48 8.36
C ALA A 85 -5.60 -32.84 7.64
N GLN A 86 -5.13 -32.90 6.39
CA GLN A 86 -5.04 -34.16 5.65
C GLN A 86 -3.90 -35.08 6.16
N GLU A 87 -2.77 -34.54 6.61
CA GLU A 87 -1.68 -35.36 7.18
C GLU A 87 -1.93 -35.87 8.61
N LYS A 88 -2.88 -35.30 9.36
CA LYS A 88 -3.10 -35.62 10.79
C LYS A 88 -4.14 -36.70 11.08
N ASN A 89 -4.67 -37.35 10.06
CA ASN A 89 -5.72 -38.36 10.26
C ASN A 89 -5.19 -39.77 10.61
N LYS A 90 -3.99 -39.89 11.21
CA LYS A 90 -3.42 -41.18 11.61
C LYS A 90 -3.05 -41.41 13.07
N ASP A 91 -3.14 -40.44 13.97
CA ASP A 91 -2.95 -40.73 15.40
C ASP A 91 -3.86 -39.87 16.30
N LYS A 92 -4.96 -40.49 16.75
CA LYS A 92 -5.85 -39.95 17.78
C LYS A 92 -5.37 -40.39 19.16
N ASN A 93 -4.73 -39.49 19.91
CA ASN A 93 -4.97 -39.28 21.36
C ASN A 93 -3.94 -38.32 21.98
N ALA A 94 -4.35 -37.09 22.30
CA ALA A 94 -3.88 -36.34 23.47
C ALA A 94 -4.78 -35.09 23.69
N PRO A 95 -5.34 -34.86 24.89
CA PRO A 95 -6.14 -33.67 25.18
C PRO A 95 -5.23 -32.52 25.57
N GLY A 96 -5.13 -31.51 24.72
CA GLY A 96 -4.35 -30.31 24.98
C GLY A 96 -4.94 -29.13 24.21
N ILE A 97 -5.93 -28.47 24.82
CA ILE A 97 -6.53 -27.23 24.30
C ILE A 97 -5.45 -26.14 24.34
N LYS A 98 -4.67 -26.03 23.26
CA LYS A 98 -3.81 -24.86 23.03
C LYS A 98 -4.72 -23.73 22.56
N LYS A 99 -4.96 -22.76 23.45
CA LYS A 99 -5.66 -21.51 23.18
C LYS A 99 -5.10 -20.88 21.89
N LYS A 100 -6.01 -20.52 20.97
CA LYS A 100 -5.73 -19.85 19.69
C LYS A 100 -4.89 -18.60 19.95
N ALA A 101 -3.77 -18.46 19.24
CA ALA A 101 -2.98 -17.22 19.25
C ALA A 101 -3.82 -16.09 18.61
N PRO A 102 -3.75 -14.84 19.11
CA PRO A 102 -4.48 -13.73 18.52
C PRO A 102 -3.96 -13.48 17.10
N THR A 103 -4.89 -13.49 16.15
CA THR A 103 -4.66 -13.44 14.69
C THR A 103 -4.22 -12.07 14.15
N GLY A 104 -4.12 -11.05 15.02
CA GLY A 104 -3.77 -9.69 14.64
C GLY A 104 -2.30 -9.34 14.92
N THR A 105 -1.68 -8.55 14.03
CA THR A 105 -0.30 -8.05 14.19
C THR A 105 -0.15 -7.09 15.39
N LYS A 106 -1.26 -6.57 15.92
CA LYS A 106 -1.30 -5.40 16.80
C LYS A 106 -0.56 -4.20 16.20
N SER A 107 -0.52 -4.12 14.87
CA SER A 107 0.04 -3.02 14.11
C SER A 107 -1.07 -2.40 13.30
N TYR A 108 -1.14 -1.08 13.31
CA TYR A 108 -2.22 -0.31 12.75
C TYR A 108 -1.73 0.62 11.64
N ILE A 109 -2.59 0.94 10.68
CA ILE A 109 -2.39 1.95 9.64
C ILE A 109 -3.61 2.87 9.60
N LEU A 110 -3.47 4.09 9.04
CA LEU A 110 -4.65 4.89 8.74
C LEU A 110 -5.11 4.62 7.32
N ARG A 111 -6.42 4.53 7.13
CA ARG A 111 -7.05 4.46 5.82
C ARG A 111 -8.09 5.55 5.67
N SER A 112 -8.21 6.07 4.46
CA SER A 112 -9.33 6.93 4.10
C SER A 112 -10.62 6.12 4.11
N VAL A 113 -11.68 6.72 4.65
CA VAL A 113 -13.06 6.21 4.57
C VAL A 113 -13.93 7.12 3.70
N LEU A 114 -13.31 8.02 2.93
CA LEU A 114 -14.01 8.83 1.94
C LEU A 114 -14.56 7.92 0.84
N ASP A 115 -15.77 8.24 0.39
CA ASP A 115 -16.43 7.47 -0.67
C ASP A 115 -15.60 7.57 -1.98
N PRO A 116 -15.16 6.44 -2.55
CA PRO A 116 -14.45 6.43 -3.82
C PRO A 116 -15.21 7.14 -4.95
N GLN A 117 -16.55 7.13 -4.94
CA GLN A 117 -17.36 7.84 -5.92
C GLN A 117 -17.23 9.36 -5.78
N LEU A 118 -17.19 9.86 -4.54
CA LEU A 118 -16.98 11.29 -4.28
C LEU A 118 -15.57 11.72 -4.69
N ILE A 119 -14.56 10.90 -4.40
CA ILE A 119 -13.19 11.17 -4.86
C ILE A 119 -13.17 11.25 -6.39
N LYS A 120 -13.77 10.29 -7.09
CA LYS A 120 -13.84 10.29 -8.56
C LYS A 120 -14.50 11.56 -9.08
N LEU A 121 -15.64 11.96 -8.53
CA LEU A 121 -16.32 13.20 -8.94
C LEU A 121 -15.46 14.44 -8.69
N ALA A 122 -14.77 14.50 -7.55
CA ALA A 122 -13.91 15.63 -7.20
C ALA A 122 -12.68 15.78 -8.11
N THR A 123 -12.32 14.75 -8.86
CA THR A 123 -11.20 14.77 -9.82
C THR A 123 -11.60 15.15 -11.24
N VAL A 124 -12.90 15.20 -11.54
CA VAL A 124 -13.38 15.58 -12.86
C VAL A 124 -13.28 17.10 -12.99
N PRO A 125 -12.63 17.63 -14.05
CA PRO A 125 -12.65 19.05 -14.33
C PRO A 125 -14.07 19.58 -14.55
N ASP A 126 -14.37 20.71 -13.94
CA ASP A 126 -15.62 21.44 -14.05
C ASP A 126 -15.36 22.81 -14.69
N ASP A 127 -16.16 23.16 -15.69
CA ASP A 127 -15.95 24.36 -16.50
C ASP A 127 -16.12 25.66 -15.68
N ASP A 128 -17.05 25.66 -14.72
CA ASP A 128 -17.28 26.82 -13.86
C ASP A 128 -16.11 26.99 -12.88
N LEU A 129 -15.63 25.90 -12.30
CA LEU A 129 -14.45 25.92 -11.43
C LEU A 129 -13.21 26.37 -12.19
N LEU A 130 -12.99 25.85 -13.40
CA LEU A 130 -11.88 26.25 -14.26
C LEU A 130 -11.93 27.74 -14.61
N ARG A 131 -13.12 28.27 -14.89
CA ARG A 131 -13.33 29.69 -15.18
C ARG A 131 -12.98 30.56 -13.97
N LEU A 132 -13.34 30.13 -12.76
CA LEU A 132 -12.99 30.83 -11.52
C LEU A 132 -11.48 30.80 -11.25
N GLU A 133 -10.85 29.63 -11.35
CA GLU A 133 -9.39 29.48 -11.16
C GLU A 133 -8.60 30.35 -12.15
N LYS A 134 -8.99 30.37 -13.44
CA LYS A 134 -8.37 31.24 -14.44
C LYS A 134 -8.57 32.73 -14.14
N GLY A 135 -9.77 33.11 -13.68
CA GLY A 135 -10.07 34.48 -13.30
C GLY A 135 -9.22 34.98 -12.12
N GLU A 136 -8.95 34.11 -11.14
CA GLU A 136 -8.02 34.40 -10.04
C GLU A 136 -6.56 34.47 -10.53
N PHE A 137 -6.17 33.53 -11.40
CA PHE A 137 -4.82 33.47 -11.97
C PHE A 137 -4.46 34.71 -12.80
N ASP A 138 -5.38 35.20 -13.62
CA ASP A 138 -5.18 36.39 -14.46
C ASP A 138 -5.22 37.71 -13.65
N ALA A 139 -5.84 37.70 -12.46
CA ALA A 139 -6.01 38.89 -11.62
C ALA A 139 -4.76 39.27 -10.80
N ASP A 140 -3.78 38.36 -10.66
CA ASP A 140 -2.52 38.60 -9.95
C ASP A 140 -1.30 38.28 -10.84
N PRO A 141 -0.90 39.22 -11.72
CA PRO A 141 0.25 39.04 -12.61
C PRO A 141 1.60 39.03 -11.88
N GLU A 142 1.67 39.53 -10.63
CA GLU A 142 2.93 39.61 -9.86
C GLU A 142 3.35 38.22 -9.34
N LEU A 143 2.42 37.31 -9.06
CA LEU A 143 2.70 35.89 -8.79
C LEU A 143 3.30 35.15 -10.00
N ASN A 144 3.08 35.66 -11.21
CA ASN A 144 3.57 35.08 -12.46
C ASN A 144 4.88 35.73 -12.96
N ALA A 145 5.32 36.82 -12.34
CA ALA A 145 6.34 37.69 -12.93
C ALA A 145 7.79 37.37 -12.48
N GLU A 146 8.05 36.78 -11.30
CA GLU A 146 9.44 36.68 -10.80
C GLU A 146 9.80 35.46 -9.94
N ASP A 147 9.01 34.39 -9.87
CA ASP A 147 9.35 33.27 -8.98
C ASP A 147 10.14 32.13 -9.64
N GLU A 148 11.17 31.66 -8.91
CA GLU A 148 12.01 30.48 -9.18
C GLU A 148 11.21 29.15 -9.25
N TYR A 149 9.89 29.20 -9.00
CA TYR A 149 8.98 28.06 -8.95
C TYR A 149 7.77 28.26 -9.89
N PRO A 150 7.51 27.35 -10.84
CA PRO A 150 6.36 27.45 -11.74
C PRO A 150 5.03 27.49 -10.97
N VAL A 151 4.18 28.48 -11.26
CA VAL A 151 2.81 28.52 -10.75
C VAL A 151 1.99 27.42 -11.44
N PRO A 152 1.31 26.53 -10.70
CA PRO A 152 0.59 25.41 -11.32
C PRO A 152 -0.63 25.85 -12.15
N GLU A 153 -0.76 25.34 -13.38
CA GLU A 153 -1.85 25.68 -14.32
C GLU A 153 -3.24 25.27 -13.80
N PRO A 154 -4.28 26.14 -13.90
CA PRO A 154 -5.65 25.83 -13.51
C PRO A 154 -6.16 24.48 -14.03
N THR A 155 -6.65 23.64 -13.12
CA THR A 155 -7.10 22.27 -13.43
C THR A 155 -8.62 22.15 -13.49
N GLY A 156 -9.35 23.09 -12.86
CA GLY A 156 -10.80 23.05 -12.78
C GLY A 156 -11.34 21.87 -11.97
N ALA A 157 -10.51 21.18 -11.19
CA ALA A 157 -10.89 20.03 -10.38
C ALA A 157 -10.66 20.32 -8.90
N ILE A 158 -11.56 19.85 -8.05
CA ILE A 158 -11.44 20.03 -6.59
C ILE A 158 -10.20 19.31 -6.06
N ILE A 159 -9.92 18.12 -6.58
CA ILE A 159 -8.72 17.34 -6.25
C ILE A 159 -7.86 17.18 -7.51
N ALA A 160 -6.84 18.04 -7.61
CA ALA A 160 -5.84 17.98 -8.66
C ALA A 160 -4.70 17.00 -8.29
N TRP A 161 -4.90 15.69 -8.55
CA TRP A 161 -3.90 14.65 -8.22
C TRP A 161 -2.56 14.82 -8.93
N GLU A 162 -2.52 15.50 -10.07
CA GLU A 162 -1.29 15.82 -10.80
C GLU A 162 -0.30 16.65 -9.95
N ARG A 163 -0.84 17.40 -8.99
CA ARG A 163 -0.09 18.21 -8.03
C ARG A 163 0.17 17.48 -6.72
N GLY A 164 -0.26 16.22 -6.62
CA GLY A 164 -0.11 15.41 -5.43
C GLY A 164 1.35 15.14 -5.14
N ASP A 165 1.78 15.50 -3.93
CA ASP A 165 3.09 15.09 -3.43
C ASP A 165 3.14 13.55 -3.46
N GLN A 166 4.18 12.99 -4.10
CA GLN A 166 4.48 11.54 -4.19
C GLN A 166 3.83 10.74 -5.34
N LEU A 167 3.11 11.36 -6.29
CA LEU A 167 2.46 10.65 -7.40
C LEU A 167 3.38 9.67 -8.15
N GLN A 168 4.60 10.10 -8.49
CA GLN A 168 5.56 9.27 -9.23
C GLN A 168 5.97 8.03 -8.44
N SER A 169 6.17 8.18 -7.13
CA SER A 169 6.56 7.08 -6.24
C SER A 169 5.43 6.06 -6.03
N ILE A 170 4.18 6.53 -5.96
CA ILE A 170 2.99 5.69 -5.85
C ILE A 170 2.79 4.92 -7.17
N GLY A 171 2.93 5.59 -8.31
CA GLY A 171 2.88 4.95 -9.62
C GLY A 171 3.91 3.83 -9.75
N LEU A 172 5.16 4.09 -9.34
CA LEU A 172 6.21 3.06 -9.33
C LEU A 172 5.87 1.90 -8.39
N LEU A 173 5.32 2.18 -7.20
CA LEU A 173 4.86 1.15 -6.26
C LEU A 173 3.82 0.25 -6.92
N TYR A 174 2.80 0.82 -7.55
CA TYR A 174 1.71 0.07 -8.19
C TYR A 174 2.20 -0.76 -9.37
N VAL A 175 3.18 -0.28 -10.14
CA VAL A 175 3.83 -1.08 -11.19
C VAL A 175 4.56 -2.29 -10.60
N VAL A 176 5.31 -2.11 -9.50
CA VAL A 176 6.00 -3.23 -8.82
C VAL A 176 4.99 -4.24 -8.26
N LEU A 177 3.92 -3.76 -7.61
CA LEU A 177 2.84 -4.63 -7.10
C LEU A 177 2.15 -5.40 -8.23
N SER A 178 1.93 -4.76 -9.38
CA SER A 178 1.36 -5.37 -10.59
C SER A 178 2.24 -6.52 -11.11
N PHE A 179 3.56 -6.32 -11.19
CA PHE A 179 4.47 -7.39 -11.61
C PHE A 179 4.43 -8.59 -10.66
N ILE A 180 4.40 -8.35 -9.34
CA ILE A 180 4.28 -9.43 -8.37
C ILE A 180 2.95 -10.18 -8.53
N LEU A 181 1.85 -9.46 -8.76
CA LEU A 181 0.53 -10.05 -8.93
C LEU A 181 0.47 -10.95 -10.19
N VAL A 182 0.94 -10.44 -11.33
CA VAL A 182 0.94 -11.17 -12.62
C VAL A 182 1.89 -12.37 -12.60
N HIS A 183 2.92 -12.36 -11.76
CA HIS A 183 3.82 -13.51 -11.57
C HIS A 183 3.34 -14.56 -10.56
N GLY A 184 2.09 -14.45 -10.05
CA GLY A 184 1.55 -15.45 -9.11
C GLY A 184 1.85 -15.15 -7.65
N ARG A 185 1.83 -13.86 -7.26
CA ARG A 185 2.03 -13.33 -5.89
C ARG A 185 3.46 -13.43 -5.35
N SER A 186 4.39 -14.02 -6.08
CA SER A 186 5.82 -13.87 -5.83
C SER A 186 6.61 -13.77 -7.12
N ILE A 187 7.73 -13.06 -7.06
CA ILE A 187 8.67 -12.91 -8.18
C ILE A 187 10.10 -12.95 -7.65
N SER A 188 11.02 -13.56 -8.40
CA SER A 188 12.44 -13.57 -8.04
C SER A 188 13.06 -12.16 -8.19
N ASP A 189 14.08 -11.86 -7.40
CA ASP A 189 14.81 -10.58 -7.50
C ASP A 189 15.41 -10.36 -8.90
N ASN A 190 15.89 -11.42 -9.54
CA ASN A 190 16.43 -11.37 -10.89
C ASN A 190 15.37 -11.01 -11.94
N ASP A 191 14.18 -11.62 -11.84
CA ASP A 191 13.09 -11.37 -12.78
C ASP A 191 12.54 -9.95 -12.57
N LEU A 192 12.31 -9.54 -11.32
CA LEU A 192 11.87 -8.19 -11.00
C LEU A 192 12.84 -7.13 -11.54
N ARG A 193 14.14 -7.30 -11.30
CA ARG A 193 15.17 -6.39 -11.84
C ARG A 193 15.20 -6.40 -13.35
N THR A 194 14.94 -7.54 -14.00
CA THR A 194 14.88 -7.64 -15.46
C THR A 194 13.69 -6.87 -16.03
N LEU A 195 12.51 -6.98 -15.41
CA LEU A 195 11.32 -6.20 -15.78
C LEU A 195 11.54 -4.70 -15.59
N LEU A 196 12.11 -4.29 -14.45
CA LEU A 196 12.42 -2.88 -14.16
C LEU A 196 13.44 -2.31 -15.16
N ARG A 197 14.48 -3.07 -15.53
CA ARG A 197 15.42 -2.67 -16.57
C ARG A 197 14.77 -2.45 -17.94
N ARG A 198 13.76 -3.25 -18.29
CA ARG A 198 13.00 -3.06 -19.55
C ARG A 198 12.22 -1.74 -19.54
N LEU A 199 11.81 -1.26 -18.37
CA LEU A 199 11.24 0.07 -18.17
C LEU A 199 12.29 1.18 -18.02
N ARG A 200 13.58 0.89 -18.29
CA ARG A 200 14.73 1.79 -18.08
C ARG A 200 14.93 2.22 -16.62
N LEU A 201 14.37 1.45 -15.68
CA LEU A 201 14.56 1.63 -14.25
C LEU A 201 15.73 0.74 -13.80
N THR A 202 16.91 1.35 -13.66
CA THR A 202 18.11 0.70 -13.14
C THR A 202 18.27 0.98 -11.65
N ALA A 203 19.16 0.25 -10.97
CA ALA A 203 19.40 0.42 -9.54
C ALA A 203 19.73 1.87 -9.13
N ASN A 204 20.37 2.63 -10.03
CA ASN A 204 20.79 4.02 -9.81
C ASN A 204 19.81 5.06 -10.37
N THR A 205 18.67 4.63 -10.93
CA THR A 205 17.64 5.56 -11.39
C THR A 205 17.14 6.37 -10.21
N GLN A 206 17.15 7.69 -10.37
CA GLN A 206 16.69 8.64 -9.36
C GLN A 206 15.16 8.70 -9.41
N VAL A 207 14.52 8.26 -8.33
CA VAL A 207 13.08 8.37 -8.12
C VAL A 207 12.84 9.66 -7.33
N PRO A 208 12.03 10.60 -7.83
CA PRO A 208 11.63 11.80 -7.08
C PRO A 208 11.06 11.43 -5.72
N ARG A 209 11.52 12.14 -4.69
CA ARG A 209 10.94 12.10 -3.36
C ARG A 209 9.92 13.23 -3.25
N ASP A 210 8.95 13.04 -2.35
CA ASP A 210 8.07 14.09 -1.82
C ASP A 210 8.76 15.47 -1.83
N ALA A 211 8.12 16.46 -2.44
CA ALA A 211 8.66 17.80 -2.64
C ALA A 211 9.10 18.46 -1.31
N ARG A 212 8.50 18.03 -0.19
CA ARG A 212 8.80 18.55 1.16
C ARG A 212 10.02 17.91 1.84
N ALA A 213 10.70 16.97 1.19
CA ALA A 213 11.84 16.29 1.79
C ALA A 213 13.19 16.97 1.49
N SER A 214 14.09 16.96 2.48
CA SER A 214 15.43 17.56 2.34
C SER A 214 16.35 16.90 1.31
N LEU A 215 16.04 15.66 0.90
CA LEU A 215 16.72 14.94 -0.18
C LEU A 215 15.70 14.66 -1.26
N GLN A 216 15.83 15.32 -2.40
CA GLN A 216 14.81 15.33 -3.45
C GLN A 216 14.70 14.01 -4.24
N HIS A 217 15.65 13.09 -4.10
CA HIS A 217 15.66 11.83 -4.84
C HIS A 217 16.13 10.64 -3.99
N TYR A 218 15.65 9.45 -4.34
CA TYR A 218 16.16 8.16 -3.88
C TYR A 218 16.58 7.29 -5.06
N THR A 219 17.56 6.42 -4.86
CA THR A 219 17.83 5.34 -5.83
C THR A 219 16.71 4.30 -5.79
N LEU A 220 16.54 3.54 -6.86
CA LEU A 220 15.53 2.47 -6.94
C LEU A 220 15.66 1.45 -5.80
N ASP A 221 16.89 1.05 -5.43
CA ASP A 221 17.10 0.12 -4.30
C ASP A 221 16.73 0.77 -2.93
N GLN A 222 16.92 2.08 -2.78
CA GLN A 222 16.48 2.82 -1.59
C GLN A 222 14.95 2.93 -1.53
N PHE A 223 14.30 3.12 -2.69
CA PHE A 223 12.85 3.08 -2.81
C PHE A 223 12.29 1.71 -2.40
N LEU A 224 12.80 0.61 -2.97
CA LEU A 224 12.39 -0.75 -2.61
C LEU A 224 12.62 -1.06 -1.12
N SER A 225 13.75 -0.61 -0.57
CA SER A 225 14.03 -0.75 0.87
C SER A 225 13.05 0.05 1.74
N THR A 226 12.59 1.19 1.26
CA THR A 226 11.59 2.02 1.94
C THR A 226 10.21 1.39 1.85
N ALA A 227 9.82 0.85 0.70
CA ALA A 227 8.58 0.10 0.52
C ALA A 227 8.51 -1.14 1.44
N ILE A 228 9.65 -1.80 1.71
CA ILE A 228 9.73 -2.86 2.73
C ILE A 228 9.47 -2.31 4.14
N ARG A 229 10.12 -1.19 4.51
CA ARG A 229 9.94 -0.60 5.85
C ARG A 229 8.51 -0.11 6.10
N GLN A 230 7.86 0.42 5.07
CA GLN A 230 6.47 0.86 5.11
C GLN A 230 5.49 -0.34 5.13
N GLY A 231 5.96 -1.54 4.74
CA GLY A 231 5.18 -2.77 4.76
C GLY A 231 4.37 -3.02 3.49
N TYR A 232 4.69 -2.32 2.39
CA TYR A 232 4.10 -2.58 1.08
C TYR A 232 4.73 -3.79 0.38
N LEU A 233 6.01 -4.06 0.64
CA LEU A 233 6.74 -5.19 0.07
C LEU A 233 7.35 -6.05 1.17
N ASP A 234 7.36 -7.36 0.95
CA ASP A 234 8.11 -8.31 1.76
C ASP A 234 9.18 -8.98 0.89
N ARG A 235 10.40 -9.10 1.44
CA ARG A 235 11.52 -9.80 0.79
C ARG A 235 11.87 -11.07 1.57
N GLN A 236 11.67 -12.23 0.97
CA GLN A 236 11.94 -13.53 1.58
C GLN A 236 13.16 -14.18 0.94
N ARG A 237 13.94 -14.91 1.76
CA ARG A 237 15.06 -15.73 1.31
C ARG A 237 14.58 -17.18 1.24
N ILE A 238 14.57 -17.76 0.05
CA ILE A 238 14.23 -19.16 -0.18
C ILE A 238 15.52 -19.91 -0.48
N GLY A 239 15.84 -20.87 0.38
CA GLY A 239 17.11 -21.60 0.46
C GLY A 239 17.30 -22.08 1.89
N GLU A 240 17.53 -23.38 2.09
CA GLU A 240 17.39 -24.03 3.39
C GLU A 240 18.31 -23.49 4.49
N ALA A 241 17.70 -23.18 5.63
CA ALA A 241 18.27 -23.54 6.93
C ALA A 241 17.13 -24.03 7.82
N LYS A 242 16.53 -25.17 7.45
CA LYS A 242 15.75 -25.97 8.39
C LYS A 242 16.72 -26.51 9.45
N GLY A 243 16.76 -25.86 10.60
CA GLY A 243 17.38 -26.40 11.81
C GLY A 243 18.69 -25.74 12.23
N ALA A 244 18.61 -24.52 12.77
CA ALA A 244 19.63 -24.05 13.70
C ALA A 244 18.95 -23.41 14.90
N GLN A 245 18.50 -24.28 15.80
CA GLN A 245 18.23 -23.93 17.19
C GLN A 245 19.43 -23.16 17.75
N LYS A 246 19.15 -22.04 18.42
CA LYS A 246 20.06 -21.28 19.28
C LYS A 246 21.26 -22.08 19.81
N LYS A 247 22.46 -21.76 19.33
CA LYS A 247 23.67 -21.85 20.17
C LYS A 247 24.67 -20.78 19.76
N ARG A 248 24.86 -19.79 20.64
CA ARG A 248 26.01 -18.88 20.65
C ARG A 248 27.30 -19.72 20.63
N GLY A 249 28.17 -19.48 19.66
CA GLY A 249 29.47 -20.14 19.58
C GLY A 249 30.36 -19.51 18.52
N ARG A 250 31.27 -18.64 18.99
CA ARG A 250 32.57 -18.21 18.46
C ARG A 250 32.93 -18.57 17.00
N ALA A 251 33.23 -17.52 16.23
CA ALA A 251 33.80 -17.59 14.90
C ALA A 251 35.08 -18.46 14.84
N SER A 252 35.18 -19.29 13.82
CA SER A 252 36.43 -19.88 13.34
C SER A 252 36.46 -19.70 11.82
N ALA A 253 37.55 -19.11 11.34
CA ALA A 253 37.81 -18.87 9.94
C ALA A 253 38.48 -20.10 9.30
N THR A 254 37.95 -20.56 8.18
CA THR A 254 38.70 -21.32 7.16
C THR A 254 38.04 -21.16 5.79
N GLN A 255 38.90 -20.99 4.80
CA GLN A 255 38.62 -20.67 3.40
C GLN A 255 37.91 -21.78 2.63
N GLY A 256 37.20 -21.36 1.58
CA GLY A 256 37.30 -22.01 0.26
C GLY A 256 36.41 -23.22 0.03
N GLY A 257 35.10 -23.00 0.02
CA GLY A 257 34.13 -23.90 -0.61
C GLY A 257 33.15 -23.06 -1.42
N ASN A 258 33.14 -23.27 -2.73
CA ASN A 258 32.32 -22.57 -3.72
C ASN A 258 30.83 -22.95 -3.54
N ASN A 259 30.20 -22.44 -2.48
CA ASN A 259 28.81 -22.71 -2.15
C ASN A 259 27.93 -21.63 -2.78
N ASP A 260 27.70 -21.74 -4.09
CA ASP A 260 26.61 -21.03 -4.79
C ASP A 260 25.25 -21.63 -4.40
N ASP A 261 24.97 -21.70 -3.10
CA ASP A 261 23.59 -21.62 -2.63
C ASP A 261 23.15 -20.17 -2.88
N ALA A 262 22.87 -19.87 -4.14
CA ALA A 262 22.33 -18.59 -4.55
C ALA A 262 21.04 -18.38 -3.76
N VAL A 263 21.11 -17.59 -2.69
CA VAL A 263 19.97 -17.23 -1.87
C VAL A 263 18.93 -16.63 -2.80
N ILE A 264 17.88 -17.40 -3.12
CA ILE A 264 16.84 -16.94 -4.01
C ILE A 264 16.02 -15.94 -3.21
N LEU A 265 16.22 -14.66 -3.51
CA LEU A 265 15.41 -13.59 -2.96
C LEU A 265 14.10 -13.51 -3.74
N GLU A 266 12.98 -13.68 -3.05
CA GLU A 266 11.66 -13.47 -3.63
C GLU A 266 10.98 -12.24 -3.03
N TRP A 267 10.25 -11.53 -3.87
CA TRP A 267 9.46 -10.35 -3.56
C TRP A 267 7.98 -10.73 -3.51
N ARG A 268 7.28 -10.22 -2.50
CA ARG A 268 5.85 -10.45 -2.25
C ARG A 268 5.17 -9.15 -1.80
N TRP A 269 3.85 -9.09 -1.90
CA TRP A 269 3.08 -8.02 -1.29
C TRP A 269 3.21 -8.08 0.23
N GLY A 270 3.47 -6.93 0.84
CA GLY A 270 3.47 -6.78 2.29
C GLY A 270 2.05 -6.56 2.83
N PRO A 271 1.86 -6.67 4.16
CA PRO A 271 0.55 -6.58 4.79
C PRO A 271 -0.13 -5.22 4.59
N ARG A 272 0.63 -4.13 4.41
CA ARG A 272 0.07 -2.80 4.14
C ARG A 272 -0.51 -2.70 2.73
N ALA A 273 0.17 -3.26 1.72
CA ALA A 273 -0.34 -3.29 0.35
C ALA A 273 -1.68 -4.04 0.25
N MET A 274 -1.81 -5.16 0.97
CA MET A 274 -3.06 -5.92 1.04
C MET A 274 -4.20 -5.15 1.72
N ALA A 275 -3.88 -4.30 2.70
CA ALA A 275 -4.86 -3.57 3.48
C ALA A 275 -5.28 -2.24 2.84
N GLU A 276 -4.39 -1.59 2.08
CA GLU A 276 -4.63 -0.25 1.51
C GLU A 276 -5.00 -0.28 0.04
N VAL A 277 -4.42 -1.20 -0.74
CA VAL A 277 -4.56 -1.21 -2.20
C VAL A 277 -5.44 -2.36 -2.67
N GLY A 278 -5.19 -3.59 -2.18
CA GLY A 278 -5.94 -4.77 -2.59
C GLY A 278 -5.57 -5.29 -3.99
N GLU A 279 -5.71 -6.61 -4.19
CA GLU A 279 -5.33 -7.25 -5.46
C GLU A 279 -6.29 -6.91 -6.59
N GLN A 280 -7.59 -6.74 -6.26
CA GLN A 280 -8.61 -6.41 -7.24
C GLN A 280 -8.38 -5.05 -7.90
N ASP A 281 -8.00 -4.03 -7.14
CA ASP A 281 -7.81 -2.68 -7.68
C ASP A 281 -6.53 -2.58 -8.51
N ILE A 282 -5.46 -3.29 -8.14
CA ILE A 282 -4.29 -3.44 -9.01
C ILE A 282 -4.62 -4.22 -10.28
N ALA A 283 -5.43 -5.28 -10.20
CA ALA A 283 -5.85 -6.01 -11.39
C ALA A 283 -6.71 -5.14 -12.32
N ARG A 284 -7.60 -4.31 -11.78
CA ARG A 284 -8.38 -3.32 -12.54
C ARG A 284 -7.47 -2.31 -13.21
N PHE A 285 -6.51 -1.74 -12.47
CA PHE A 285 -5.51 -0.84 -13.02
C PHE A 285 -4.75 -1.45 -14.20
N VAL A 286 -4.26 -2.69 -14.07
CA VAL A 286 -3.56 -3.39 -15.16
C VAL A 286 -4.50 -3.67 -16.34
N ALA A 287 -5.75 -4.07 -16.08
CA ALA A 287 -6.73 -4.31 -17.13
C ALA A 287 -7.04 -3.02 -17.91
N ASP A 288 -7.25 -1.91 -17.20
CA ASP A 288 -7.51 -0.59 -17.79
C ASP A 288 -6.35 -0.14 -18.67
N PHE A 289 -5.12 -0.22 -18.14
CA PHE A 289 -3.92 0.13 -18.89
C PHE A 289 -3.76 -0.69 -20.18
N MET A 290 -4.05 -2.00 -20.13
CA MET A 290 -3.90 -2.88 -21.30
C MET A 290 -5.00 -2.65 -22.34
N VAL A 291 -6.23 -2.35 -21.89
CA VAL A 291 -7.35 -2.02 -22.78
C VAL A 291 -7.14 -0.67 -23.45
N GLU A 292 -6.74 0.35 -22.70
CA GLU A 292 -6.40 1.68 -23.22
C GLU A 292 -5.30 1.61 -24.26
N ARG A 293 -4.22 0.86 -23.98
CA ARG A 293 -3.13 0.67 -24.95
C ARG A 293 -3.61 -0.05 -26.21
N THR A 294 -4.48 -1.04 -26.07
CA THR A 294 -4.98 -1.76 -27.24
C THR A 294 -5.82 -0.83 -28.11
N ARG A 295 -6.65 0.04 -27.51
CA ARG A 295 -7.43 1.06 -28.23
C ARG A 295 -6.57 2.15 -28.86
N GLY A 296 -5.55 2.64 -28.17
CA GLY A 296 -4.64 3.64 -28.72
C GLY A 296 -3.87 3.17 -29.96
N ASP A 297 -3.71 1.86 -30.15
CA ASP A 297 -3.17 1.27 -31.38
C ASP A 297 -4.24 1.11 -32.50
N VAL A 298 -5.55 1.24 -32.19
CA VAL A 298 -6.65 1.14 -33.16
C VAL A 298 -7.26 2.50 -33.54
N ASP A 299 -7.35 3.45 -32.61
CA ASP A 299 -8.00 4.77 -32.81
C ASP A 299 -6.99 5.85 -33.26
N SER A 300 -6.32 5.61 -34.38
CA SER A 300 -5.60 6.67 -35.13
C SER A 300 -6.51 7.49 -36.04
N GLU A 301 -7.80 7.16 -36.10
CA GLU A 301 -8.80 7.86 -36.91
C GLU A 301 -10.09 7.95 -36.08
N ASP A 302 -10.41 9.16 -35.63
CA ASP A 302 -11.72 9.61 -35.13
C ASP A 302 -12.18 9.17 -33.72
N ASP A 303 -11.79 9.93 -32.67
CA ASP A 303 -12.78 10.30 -31.63
C ASP A 303 -12.37 11.58 -30.87
N GLU A 304 -12.79 12.72 -31.42
CA GLU A 304 -12.91 13.97 -30.67
C GLU A 304 -14.22 13.94 -29.85
N GLY A 305 -14.08 13.90 -28.53
CA GLY A 305 -15.00 14.59 -27.64
C GLY A 305 -16.07 13.73 -26.94
N GLY A 306 -15.92 13.68 -25.62
CA GLY A 306 -17.07 13.95 -24.73
C GLY A 306 -17.97 12.76 -24.38
N ASN A 307 -17.83 12.37 -23.11
CA ASN A 307 -18.81 11.68 -22.27
C ASN A 307 -18.67 10.13 -22.18
N ALA A 308 -18.32 9.71 -20.97
CA ALA A 308 -17.97 8.36 -20.57
C ALA A 308 -19.18 7.41 -20.55
N HIS A 309 -19.65 6.99 -21.71
CA HIS A 309 -20.39 5.74 -21.81
C HIS A 309 -19.38 4.63 -22.14
N GLU A 310 -19.03 3.83 -21.13
CA GLU A 310 -18.15 2.69 -21.31
C GLU A 310 -18.79 1.74 -22.33
N ASP A 311 -18.18 1.63 -23.52
CA ASP A 311 -18.66 0.79 -24.60
C ASP A 311 -18.74 -0.67 -24.11
N PRO A 312 -19.84 -1.41 -24.38
CA PRO A 312 -19.97 -2.81 -24.02
C PRO A 312 -18.77 -3.67 -24.45
N GLU A 313 -18.09 -3.32 -25.54
CA GLU A 313 -16.89 -4.02 -25.99
C GLU A 313 -15.70 -3.80 -25.04
N THR A 314 -15.46 -2.56 -24.60
CA THR A 314 -14.43 -2.27 -23.57
C THR A 314 -14.64 -3.02 -22.30
N LYS A 315 -15.89 -3.03 -21.82
CA LYS A 315 -16.23 -3.71 -20.58
C LYS A 315 -15.95 -5.21 -20.69
N LYS A 316 -16.30 -5.82 -21.82
CA LYS A 316 -16.02 -7.23 -22.09
C LYS A 316 -14.52 -7.52 -22.15
N MET A 317 -13.73 -6.63 -22.77
CA MET A 317 -12.28 -6.78 -22.86
C MET A 317 -11.63 -6.66 -21.47
N ARG A 318 -12.03 -5.65 -20.69
CA ARG A 318 -11.63 -5.44 -19.29
C ARG A 318 -11.93 -6.67 -18.44
N ASP A 319 -13.15 -7.20 -18.51
CA ASP A 319 -13.56 -8.42 -17.80
C ASP A 319 -12.73 -9.64 -18.22
N GLY A 320 -12.38 -9.75 -19.50
CA GLY A 320 -11.49 -10.78 -20.03
C GLY A 320 -10.08 -10.69 -19.44
N MET A 321 -9.51 -9.48 -19.41
CA MET A 321 -8.20 -9.21 -18.83
C MET A 321 -8.17 -9.49 -17.33
N LEU A 322 -9.19 -9.06 -16.58
CA LEU A 322 -9.32 -9.33 -15.14
C LEU A 322 -9.32 -10.84 -14.85
N LYS A 323 -10.05 -11.64 -15.64
CA LYS A 323 -10.04 -13.10 -15.53
C LYS A 323 -8.66 -13.69 -15.84
N GLY A 324 -7.94 -13.14 -16.83
CA GLY A 324 -6.57 -13.54 -17.15
C GLY A 324 -5.60 -13.27 -16.01
N ILE A 325 -5.68 -12.07 -15.41
CA ILE A 325 -4.84 -11.68 -14.27
C ILE A 325 -5.14 -12.55 -13.05
N GLY A 326 -6.42 -12.82 -12.74
CA GLY A 326 -6.79 -13.73 -11.66
C GLY A 326 -6.19 -15.12 -11.85
N LYS A 327 -6.26 -15.69 -13.06
CA LYS A 327 -5.60 -16.97 -13.38
C LYS A 327 -4.08 -16.91 -13.17
N ALA A 328 -3.43 -15.83 -13.60
CA ALA A 328 -1.99 -15.64 -13.44
C ALA A 328 -1.57 -15.47 -11.95
N ALA A 329 -2.40 -14.78 -11.16
CA ALA A 329 -2.23 -14.61 -9.72
C ALA A 329 -2.44 -15.92 -8.93
N GLY A 330 -2.92 -16.99 -9.56
CA GLY A 330 -3.17 -18.28 -8.93
C GLY A 330 -4.60 -18.47 -8.41
N GLY A 331 -5.59 -17.73 -8.92
CA GLY A 331 -7.00 -17.96 -8.61
C GLY A 331 -7.79 -16.68 -8.29
N ASN A 332 -8.54 -16.70 -7.19
CA ASN A 332 -9.35 -15.54 -6.76
C ASN A 332 -8.45 -14.39 -6.29
N LEU A 333 -8.83 -13.16 -6.65
CA LEU A 333 -8.16 -11.94 -6.21
C LEU A 333 -8.70 -11.53 -4.84
N ALA A 334 -7.81 -11.28 -3.89
CA ALA A 334 -8.18 -10.86 -2.54
C ALA A 334 -8.90 -9.50 -2.56
N GLU A 335 -10.07 -9.45 -1.93
CA GLU A 335 -10.76 -8.19 -1.65
C GLU A 335 -10.03 -7.39 -0.58
N LEU A 336 -10.21 -6.08 -0.67
CA LEU A 336 -9.63 -5.12 0.24
C LEU A 336 -10.25 -5.31 1.63
N LEU A 337 -9.39 -5.43 2.66
CA LEU A 337 -9.77 -5.74 4.05
C LEU A 337 -10.64 -4.67 4.72
#